data_AF-A0A3C0S7M3-F1
#
_entry.id   AF-A0A3C0S7M3-F1
#
_cell.length_a   1.000
_cell.length_b   1.000
_cell.length_c   1.000
_cell.angle_alpha   90.00
_cell.angle_beta   90.00
_cell.angle_gamma   90.00
#
_symmetry.space_group_name_H-M   'P 1'
#
loop_
_entity.id
_entity.type
_entity.pdbx_description
1 polymer ?
#
loop_
_entity_poly.entity_id
_entity_poly.type
_entity_poly.pdbx_seq_one_letter_code
_entity_poly.pdbx_strand_id
1 'polypeptide(L)'
;MSEISKLPERLTYDDGKFNLCHLHELYIALADKVSRKISEELQEEIMITSGMWGGSYLVADKEGKARSNVVRLYCLINLPLNTSLDKKENFERLMVLYHQSFSSTFESYNLSFVNPQWGDPIPYSNSKRPTTTLQMWEKNNKVKFLRAFFVWNNVPWEDSVIYDTIRNIKVIKEMLDMNRRPVKKPTDEYKFLLQDVLIIYYTLHGALSSDFMEHAEPIMTELLDKFLGGLYDPEIIEEQYLNLYSNAIVYGLEEALEGPYKKAGLDILSVESWPVEKINWVPQELKEKLGQSLTDTFTSFKTNLEKNNA
;
A
#
# COMPACT_ATOMS: atom_id res chain seq x y z
N MET A 1 8.74 2.23 -28.37
CA MET A 1 8.04 3.23 -27.55
C MET A 1 6.70 2.64 -27.16
N SER A 2 6.52 2.26 -25.89
CA SER A 2 5.20 1.84 -25.38
C SER A 2 4.21 3.01 -25.46
N GLU A 3 2.94 2.72 -25.72
CA GLU A 3 1.88 3.73 -25.70
C GLU A 3 1.88 4.49 -24.36
N ILE A 4 1.49 5.77 -24.39
CA ILE A 4 1.34 6.56 -23.17
C ILE A 4 0.09 6.04 -22.45
N SER A 5 0.28 5.52 -21.23
CA SER A 5 -0.83 5.16 -20.34
C SER A 5 -1.79 6.34 -20.22
N LYS A 6 -3.03 6.12 -20.65
CA LYS A 6 -4.07 7.15 -20.67
C LYS A 6 -4.58 7.39 -19.25
N LEU A 7 -4.85 8.65 -18.93
CA LEU A 7 -5.54 9.00 -17.69
C LEU A 7 -7.00 8.55 -17.79
N PRO A 8 -7.60 8.05 -16.68
CA PRO A 8 -9.02 7.71 -16.66
C PRO A 8 -9.87 8.97 -16.83
N GLU A 9 -11.05 8.86 -17.45
CA GLU A 9 -11.92 10.04 -17.67
C GLU A 9 -12.50 10.60 -16.36
N ARG A 10 -12.76 9.73 -15.37
CA ARG A 10 -13.29 10.09 -14.05
C ARG A 10 -12.68 9.23 -12.95
N LEU A 11 -12.51 9.80 -11.75
CA LEU A 11 -12.05 9.07 -10.56
C LEU A 11 -13.18 8.63 -9.63
N THR A 12 -14.37 9.20 -9.78
CA THR A 12 -15.53 8.90 -8.94
C THR A 12 -16.73 8.52 -9.79
N TYR A 13 -17.61 7.70 -9.22
CA TYR A 13 -18.97 7.52 -9.71
C TYR A 13 -19.82 8.76 -9.40
N ASP A 14 -21.05 8.79 -9.94
CA ASP A 14 -21.95 9.94 -9.82
C ASP A 14 -22.41 10.19 -8.37
N ASP A 15 -22.37 9.15 -7.53
CA ASP A 15 -22.61 9.25 -6.08
C ASP A 15 -21.38 9.69 -5.27
N GLY A 16 -20.30 10.08 -5.96
CA GLY A 16 -19.06 10.59 -5.37
C GLY A 16 -18.13 9.50 -4.80
N LYS A 17 -18.49 8.22 -4.88
CA LYS A 17 -17.61 7.12 -4.45
C LYS A 17 -16.46 6.94 -5.43
N PHE A 18 -15.27 6.66 -4.92
CA PHE A 18 -14.10 6.42 -5.76
C PHE A 18 -14.25 5.13 -6.58
N ASN A 19 -13.81 5.21 -7.84
CA ASN A 19 -13.49 4.04 -8.64
C ASN A 19 -12.02 3.68 -8.40
N LEU A 20 -11.80 2.60 -7.66
CA LEU A 20 -10.47 2.17 -7.25
C LEU A 20 -9.66 1.55 -8.39
N CYS A 21 -10.33 1.04 -9.42
CA CYS A 21 -9.67 0.61 -10.66
C CYS A 21 -9.07 1.82 -11.39
N HIS A 22 -9.87 2.87 -11.61
CA HIS A 22 -9.39 4.12 -12.23
C HIS A 22 -8.32 4.81 -11.40
N LEU A 23 -8.46 4.80 -10.06
CA LEU A 23 -7.43 5.36 -9.17
C LEU A 23 -6.10 4.62 -9.31
N HIS A 24 -6.13 3.29 -9.40
CA HIS A 24 -4.95 2.46 -9.65
C HIS A 24 -4.32 2.76 -11.02
N GLU A 25 -5.11 2.82 -12.09
CA GLU A 25 -4.63 3.17 -13.44
C GLU A 25 -4.03 4.57 -13.51
N LEU A 26 -4.59 5.54 -12.77
CA LEU A 26 -4.03 6.89 -12.66
C LEU A 26 -2.64 6.89 -12.02
N TYR A 27 -2.41 6.06 -11.00
CA TYR A 27 -1.08 5.94 -10.38
C TYR A 27 -0.04 5.34 -11.33
N ILE A 28 -0.42 4.34 -12.12
CA ILE A 28 0.43 3.78 -13.17
C ILE A 28 0.79 4.86 -14.20
N ALA A 29 -0.22 5.56 -14.73
CA ALA A 29 -0.01 6.59 -15.74
C ALA A 29 0.87 7.76 -15.25
N LEU A 30 0.75 8.14 -13.97
CA LEU A 30 1.60 9.14 -13.35
C LEU A 30 3.06 8.67 -13.22
N ALA A 31 3.28 7.42 -12.82
CA ALA A 31 4.63 6.87 -12.75
C ALA A 31 5.30 6.79 -14.13
N ASP A 32 4.58 6.37 -15.16
CA ASP A 32 5.08 6.36 -16.53
C ASP A 32 5.47 7.76 -17.02
N LYS A 33 4.62 8.75 -16.73
CA LYS A 33 4.88 10.15 -17.08
C LYS A 33 6.13 10.68 -16.39
N VAL A 34 6.27 10.44 -15.08
CA VAL A 34 7.42 10.91 -14.31
C VAL A 34 8.69 10.16 -14.73
N SER A 35 8.62 8.84 -14.91
CA SER A 35 9.69 7.97 -15.40
C SER A 35 10.29 8.51 -16.70
N ARG A 36 9.45 8.82 -17.70
CA ARG A 36 9.93 9.38 -18.98
C ARG A 36 10.60 10.74 -18.79
N LYS A 37 9.96 11.64 -18.05
CA LYS A 37 10.48 12.99 -17.84
C LYS A 37 11.83 13.00 -17.12
N ILE A 38 11.96 12.24 -16.04
CA ILE A 38 13.23 12.17 -15.31
C ILE A 38 14.32 11.44 -16.11
N SER A 39 13.94 10.44 -16.92
CA SER A 39 14.88 9.76 -17.82
C SER A 39 15.47 10.72 -18.86
N GLU A 40 14.62 11.55 -19.47
CA GLU A 40 15.04 12.59 -20.41
C GLU A 40 15.96 13.63 -19.75
N GLU A 41 15.61 14.10 -18.56
CA GLU A 41 16.40 15.09 -17.80
C GLU A 41 17.77 14.54 -17.37
N LEU A 42 17.86 13.26 -17.03
CA LEU A 42 19.10 12.61 -16.56
C LEU A 42 19.91 11.94 -17.66
N GLN A 43 19.37 11.83 -18.88
CA GLN A 43 19.97 11.09 -20.01
C GLN A 43 20.29 9.63 -19.65
N GLU A 44 19.43 9.01 -18.84
CA GLU A 44 19.54 7.64 -18.33
C GLU A 44 18.15 7.01 -18.31
N GLU A 45 18.02 5.71 -18.59
CA GLU A 45 16.73 5.02 -18.49
C GLU A 45 16.37 4.78 -17.02
N ILE A 46 15.37 5.50 -16.52
CA ILE A 46 14.88 5.42 -15.14
C ILE A 46 13.48 4.79 -15.13
N MET A 47 13.43 3.48 -14.92
CA MET A 47 12.17 2.71 -14.88
C MET A 47 11.48 2.87 -13.53
N ILE A 48 10.32 3.52 -13.52
CA ILE A 48 9.51 3.73 -12.31
C ILE A 48 8.16 3.04 -12.50
N THR A 49 7.76 2.23 -11.53
CA THR A 49 6.42 1.61 -11.50
C THR A 49 5.63 2.11 -10.30
N SER A 50 4.31 2.00 -10.35
CA SER A 50 3.46 2.43 -9.26
C SER A 50 2.16 1.63 -9.21
N GLY A 51 1.56 1.56 -8.03
CA GLY A 51 0.28 0.90 -7.81
C GLY A 51 -0.42 1.46 -6.57
N MET A 52 -1.70 1.11 -6.43
CA MET A 52 -2.49 1.48 -5.27
C MET A 52 -1.98 0.75 -4.01
N TRP A 53 -1.99 1.45 -2.88
CA TRP A 53 -1.59 0.93 -1.58
C TRP A 53 -2.70 1.10 -0.52
N GLY A 54 -2.59 0.43 0.62
CA GLY A 54 -3.46 0.66 1.78
C GLY A 54 -4.82 -0.04 1.73
N GLY A 55 -4.91 -1.16 1.02
CA GLY A 55 -6.02 -2.14 1.03
C GLY A 55 -7.44 -1.60 0.83
N SER A 56 -7.59 -0.37 0.32
CA SER A 56 -8.92 0.20 0.02
C SER A 56 -9.66 -0.63 -1.04
N TYR A 57 -8.93 -1.36 -1.88
CA TYR A 57 -9.48 -2.32 -2.85
C TYR A 57 -10.21 -3.50 -2.19
N LEU A 58 -9.87 -3.87 -0.96
CA LEU A 58 -10.48 -5.00 -0.25
C LEU A 58 -11.96 -4.75 0.07
N VAL A 59 -12.35 -3.49 0.17
CA VAL A 59 -13.73 -3.08 0.47
C VAL A 59 -14.43 -2.51 -0.76
N ALA A 60 -13.96 -2.85 -1.95
CA ALA A 60 -14.62 -2.50 -3.21
C ALA A 60 -15.78 -3.47 -3.53
N ASP A 61 -16.71 -3.05 -4.37
CA ASP A 61 -17.54 -4.01 -5.09
C ASP A 61 -16.80 -4.67 -6.26
N LYS A 62 -17.49 -5.54 -7.00
CA LYS A 62 -16.94 -6.29 -8.14
C LYS A 62 -16.44 -5.39 -9.29
N GLU A 63 -16.84 -4.12 -9.33
CA GLU A 63 -16.45 -3.15 -10.36
C GLU A 63 -15.36 -2.19 -9.86
N GLY A 64 -14.88 -2.36 -8.62
CA GLY A 64 -13.89 -1.48 -8.03
C GLY A 64 -14.48 -0.22 -7.40
N LYS A 65 -15.81 -0.12 -7.26
CA LYS A 65 -16.42 1.00 -6.53
C LYS A 65 -16.20 0.84 -5.03
N ALA A 66 -15.64 1.86 -4.39
CA ALA A 66 -15.44 1.86 -2.95
C ALA A 66 -16.80 1.79 -2.21
N ARG A 67 -16.97 0.79 -1.33
CA ARG A 67 -18.20 0.66 -0.50
C ARG A 67 -18.23 1.69 0.63
N SER A 68 -17.07 2.06 1.16
CA SER A 68 -16.90 3.10 2.17
C SER A 68 -16.37 4.41 1.57
N ASN A 69 -16.33 5.48 2.38
CA ASN A 69 -15.69 6.72 1.95
C ASN A 69 -14.17 6.56 1.99
N VAL A 70 -13.51 6.74 0.84
CA VAL A 70 -12.05 6.81 0.78
C VAL A 70 -11.62 8.18 1.27
N VAL A 71 -11.06 8.22 2.48
CA VAL A 71 -10.64 9.47 3.13
C VAL A 71 -9.14 9.74 2.99
N ARG A 72 -8.35 8.77 2.52
CA ARG A 72 -6.90 8.88 2.36
C ARG A 72 -6.50 8.17 1.08
N LEU A 73 -5.67 8.82 0.27
CA LEU A 73 -5.18 8.27 -0.99
C LEU A 73 -3.76 7.78 -0.80
N TYR A 74 -3.51 6.52 -1.15
CA TYR A 74 -2.21 5.89 -1.00
C TYR A 74 -1.76 5.22 -2.28
N CYS A 75 -0.50 5.43 -2.64
CA CYS A 75 0.18 4.68 -3.69
C CYS A 75 1.61 4.31 -3.27
N LEU A 76 2.12 3.26 -3.90
CA LEU A 76 3.49 2.83 -3.77
C LEU A 76 4.20 3.07 -5.10
N ILE A 77 5.37 3.72 -5.06
CA ILE A 77 6.22 4.05 -6.20
C ILE A 77 7.55 3.31 -6.06
N ASN A 78 7.90 2.52 -7.07
CA ASN A 78 9.14 1.76 -7.12
C ASN A 78 10.23 2.53 -7.86
N LEU A 79 11.37 2.71 -7.20
CA LEU A 79 12.53 3.42 -7.74
C LEU A 79 13.68 2.45 -8.03
N PRO A 80 14.31 2.52 -9.21
CA PRO A 80 15.39 1.62 -9.56
C PRO A 80 16.64 1.92 -8.71
N LEU A 81 17.27 0.86 -8.20
CA LEU A 81 18.55 0.95 -7.49
C LEU A 81 19.71 1.10 -8.47
N ASN A 82 20.80 1.71 -7.99
CA ASN A 82 22.06 1.85 -8.73
C ASN A 82 21.93 2.69 -10.01
N THR A 83 21.08 3.71 -9.96
CA THR A 83 20.90 4.68 -11.07
C THR A 83 21.35 6.07 -10.62
N SER A 84 21.31 7.06 -11.52
CA SER A 84 21.56 8.45 -11.11
C SER A 84 20.59 8.97 -10.05
N LEU A 85 19.44 8.33 -9.80
CA LEU A 85 18.53 8.69 -8.71
C LEU A 85 19.13 8.48 -7.32
N ASP A 86 20.16 7.65 -7.17
CA ASP A 86 20.87 7.43 -5.91
C ASP A 86 21.52 8.72 -5.36
N LYS A 87 21.72 9.73 -6.21
CA LYS A 87 22.24 11.05 -5.83
C LYS A 87 21.12 11.89 -5.23
N LYS A 88 21.39 12.49 -4.07
CA LYS A 88 20.42 13.31 -3.33
C LYS A 88 19.79 14.40 -4.21
N GLU A 89 20.58 15.12 -5.01
CA GLU A 89 20.09 16.20 -5.85
C GLU A 89 19.10 15.73 -6.92
N ASN A 90 19.33 14.53 -7.46
CA ASN A 90 18.43 13.92 -8.46
C ASN A 90 17.16 13.38 -7.80
N PHE A 91 17.28 12.82 -6.59
CA PHE A 91 16.12 12.43 -5.79
C PHE A 91 15.23 13.64 -5.43
N GLU A 92 15.81 14.78 -5.02
CA GLU A 92 15.04 16.01 -4.76
C GLU A 92 14.30 16.51 -6.01
N ARG A 93 14.95 16.43 -7.19
CA ARG A 93 14.30 16.75 -8.47
C ARG A 93 13.12 15.81 -8.73
N LEU A 94 13.29 14.51 -8.51
CA LEU A 94 12.21 13.52 -8.64
C LEU A 94 11.02 13.87 -7.73
N MET A 95 11.25 14.27 -6.48
CA MET A 95 10.19 14.68 -5.55
C MET A 95 9.42 15.90 -6.07
N VAL A 96 10.12 16.90 -6.61
CA VAL A 96 9.50 18.07 -7.24
C VAL A 96 8.66 17.65 -8.45
N LEU A 97 9.15 16.74 -9.29
CA LEU A 97 8.40 16.23 -10.44
C LEU A 97 7.12 15.50 -10.02
N TYR A 98 7.19 14.67 -8.99
CA TYR A 98 6.02 13.98 -8.44
C TYR A 98 5.01 14.95 -7.84
N HIS A 99 5.45 15.91 -7.04
CA HIS A 99 4.60 16.97 -6.50
C HIS A 99 3.84 17.71 -7.61
N GLN A 100 4.55 18.18 -8.64
CA GLN A 100 3.94 18.90 -9.77
C GLN A 100 2.96 18.00 -10.56
N SER A 101 3.35 16.74 -10.78
CA SER A 101 2.54 15.78 -11.53
C SER A 101 1.27 15.42 -10.78
N PHE A 102 1.36 15.13 -9.48
CA PHE A 102 0.18 14.90 -8.64
C PHE A 102 -0.73 16.12 -8.60
N SER A 103 -0.18 17.32 -8.37
CA SER A 103 -0.99 18.55 -8.28
C SER A 103 -1.80 18.78 -9.56
N SER A 104 -1.12 18.78 -10.71
CA SER A 104 -1.76 19.06 -12.01
C SER A 104 -2.75 17.97 -12.42
N THR A 105 -2.43 16.70 -12.19
CA THR A 105 -3.31 15.59 -12.58
C THR A 105 -4.51 15.46 -11.66
N PHE A 106 -4.38 15.64 -10.35
CA PHE A 106 -5.55 15.55 -9.46
C PHE A 106 -6.47 16.77 -9.56
N GLU A 107 -5.95 17.94 -9.96
CA GLU A 107 -6.75 19.13 -10.18
C GLU A 107 -7.79 18.92 -11.29
N SER A 108 -7.47 18.17 -12.35
CA SER A 108 -8.46 17.82 -13.39
C SER A 108 -9.61 16.94 -12.89
N TYR A 109 -9.48 16.34 -11.70
CA TYR A 109 -10.54 15.59 -11.02
C TYR A 109 -11.14 16.36 -9.84
N ASN A 110 -10.96 17.68 -9.79
CA ASN A 110 -11.45 18.55 -8.72
C ASN A 110 -10.91 18.19 -7.31
N LEU A 111 -9.67 17.72 -7.25
CA LEU A 111 -8.91 17.47 -6.02
C LEU A 111 -7.63 18.32 -6.04
N SER A 112 -7.49 19.23 -5.09
CA SER A 112 -6.33 20.14 -5.04
C SER A 112 -5.44 19.79 -3.86
N PHE A 113 -4.27 19.21 -4.15
CA PHE A 113 -3.30 18.83 -3.13
C PHE A 113 -2.25 19.93 -2.92
N VAL A 114 -2.01 20.30 -1.67
CA VAL A 114 -1.14 21.41 -1.26
C VAL A 114 -0.19 20.99 -0.13
N ASN A 115 0.74 21.87 0.23
CA ASN A 115 1.69 21.70 1.33
C ASN A 115 2.49 20.39 1.26
N PRO A 116 3.27 20.16 0.18
CA PRO A 116 4.02 18.92 0.04
C PRO A 116 5.07 18.78 1.14
N GLN A 117 5.19 17.58 1.70
CA GLN A 117 6.23 17.18 2.65
C GLN A 117 6.84 15.86 2.21
N TRP A 118 8.17 15.78 2.13
CA TRP A 118 8.89 14.56 1.78
C TRP A 118 10.25 14.47 2.47
N GLY A 119 10.86 13.28 2.41
CA GLY A 119 12.21 13.02 2.89
C GLY A 119 12.28 12.32 4.24
N ASP A 120 11.17 12.24 4.98
CA ASP A 120 11.13 11.48 6.22
C ASP A 120 11.22 9.97 5.95
N PRO A 121 12.16 9.25 6.59
CA PRO A 121 12.26 7.81 6.45
C PRO A 121 11.10 7.13 7.20
N ILE A 122 10.52 6.11 6.58
CA ILE A 122 9.52 5.27 7.23
C ILE A 122 10.23 4.27 8.15
N PRO A 123 9.75 4.07 9.39
CA PRO A 123 10.27 3.07 10.32
C PRO A 123 10.30 1.66 9.72
N TYR A 124 11.21 0.82 10.22
CA TYR A 124 11.35 -0.58 9.82
C TYR A 124 11.65 -0.81 8.32
N SER A 125 12.20 0.20 7.64
CA SER A 125 12.74 0.11 6.29
C SER A 125 14.27 0.08 6.28
N ASN A 126 14.88 -0.25 5.14
CA ASN A 126 16.34 -0.42 5.05
C ASN A 126 17.11 0.83 5.50
N SER A 127 18.16 0.67 6.30
CA SER A 127 18.92 1.80 6.85
C SER A 127 19.76 2.58 5.82
N LYS A 128 20.20 1.94 4.74
CA LYS A 128 21.03 2.57 3.69
C LYS A 128 20.19 3.25 2.61
N ARG A 129 19.00 2.71 2.35
CA ARG A 129 18.05 3.15 1.33
C ARG A 129 16.63 3.05 1.91
N PRO A 130 16.29 3.94 2.86
CA PRO A 130 15.01 3.87 3.53
C PRO A 130 13.88 4.14 2.55
N THR A 131 12.74 3.52 2.81
CA THR A 131 11.47 3.94 2.21
C THR A 131 11.18 5.35 2.72
N THR A 132 10.82 6.27 1.84
CA THR A 132 10.37 7.61 2.23
C THR A 132 9.00 7.90 1.65
N THR A 133 8.43 9.06 1.97
CA THR A 133 7.11 9.44 1.46
C THR A 133 7.11 10.84 0.88
N LEU A 134 6.17 11.08 -0.03
CA LEU A 134 5.64 12.41 -0.34
C LEU A 134 4.21 12.44 0.16
N GLN A 135 3.90 13.33 1.09
CA GLN A 135 2.55 13.60 1.54
C GLN A 135 2.10 15.00 1.14
N MET A 136 0.84 15.11 0.71
CA MET A 136 0.18 16.36 0.37
C MET A 136 -1.25 16.34 0.89
N TRP A 137 -1.76 17.49 1.35
CA TRP A 137 -3.09 17.60 1.95
C TRP A 137 -4.10 18.15 0.95
N GLU A 138 -5.31 17.60 0.92
CA GLU A 138 -6.33 18.13 0.02
C GLU A 138 -6.96 19.39 0.62
N LYS A 139 -7.02 20.45 -0.19
CA LYS A 139 -7.40 21.80 0.21
C LYS A 139 -8.83 21.90 0.76
N ASN A 140 -9.77 21.13 0.20
CA ASN A 140 -11.19 21.21 0.52
C ASN A 140 -11.66 20.09 1.46
N ASN A 141 -10.73 19.27 1.97
CA ASN A 141 -10.99 18.15 2.87
C ASN A 141 -12.00 17.12 2.30
N LYS A 142 -12.11 16.99 0.97
CA LYS A 142 -12.85 15.89 0.29
C LYS A 142 -12.20 14.55 0.58
N VAL A 143 -10.87 14.54 0.57
CA VAL A 143 -10.01 13.53 1.19
C VAL A 143 -9.07 14.25 2.16
N LYS A 144 -8.44 13.54 3.10
CA LYS A 144 -7.52 14.14 4.06
C LYS A 144 -6.18 14.47 3.42
N PHE A 145 -5.59 13.50 2.73
CA PHE A 145 -4.29 13.63 2.09
C PHE A 145 -4.07 12.55 1.04
N LEU A 146 -3.11 12.81 0.15
CA LEU A 146 -2.43 11.86 -0.71
C LEU A 146 -1.06 11.58 -0.11
N ARG A 147 -0.70 10.30 0.03
CA ARG A 147 0.64 9.88 0.46
C ARG A 147 1.18 8.82 -0.50
N ALA A 148 2.28 9.14 -1.14
CA ALA A 148 3.04 8.24 -1.99
C ALA A 148 4.24 7.68 -1.23
N PHE A 149 4.44 6.38 -1.25
CA PHE A 149 5.58 5.70 -0.63
C PHE A 149 6.63 5.39 -1.71
N PHE A 150 7.85 5.89 -1.53
CA PHE A 150 8.97 5.67 -2.45
C PHE A 150 9.85 4.55 -1.93
N VAL A 151 9.87 3.47 -2.71
CA VAL A 151 10.40 2.17 -2.32
C VAL A 151 11.50 1.80 -3.32
N TRP A 152 12.71 1.56 -2.84
CA TRP A 152 13.87 1.28 -3.70
C TRP A 152 13.85 -0.15 -4.23
N ASN A 153 13.32 -0.36 -5.43
CA ASN A 153 13.37 -1.64 -6.11
C ASN A 153 13.09 -1.54 -7.61
N ASN A 154 13.64 -2.48 -8.38
CA ASN A 154 13.32 -2.66 -9.80
C ASN A 154 12.36 -3.84 -10.01
N VAL A 155 11.28 -3.88 -9.24
CA VAL A 155 10.24 -4.92 -9.33
C VAL A 155 8.87 -4.29 -9.66
N PRO A 156 7.91 -5.11 -10.11
CA PRO A 156 6.52 -4.68 -10.22
C PRO A 156 5.94 -4.18 -8.87
N TRP A 157 4.85 -3.41 -8.92
CA TRP A 157 4.28 -2.78 -7.73
C TRP A 157 3.75 -3.81 -6.71
N GLU A 158 3.22 -4.94 -7.19
CA GLU A 158 2.69 -6.03 -6.38
C GLU A 158 3.74 -6.66 -5.47
N ASP A 159 4.98 -6.81 -5.93
CA ASP A 159 6.09 -7.31 -5.10
C ASP A 159 6.36 -6.35 -3.94
N SER A 160 6.30 -5.05 -4.19
CA SER A 160 6.54 -4.04 -3.16
C SER A 160 5.41 -3.97 -2.13
N VAL A 161 4.17 -4.30 -2.50
CA VAL A 161 3.05 -4.48 -1.55
C VAL A 161 3.37 -5.64 -0.59
N ILE A 162 3.89 -6.76 -1.10
CA ILE A 162 4.27 -7.92 -0.28
C ILE A 162 5.41 -7.55 0.67
N TYR A 163 6.45 -6.88 0.18
CA TYR A 163 7.53 -6.45 1.07
C TYR A 163 7.07 -5.44 2.12
N ASP A 164 6.28 -4.42 1.75
CA ASP A 164 5.84 -3.40 2.71
C ASP A 164 4.93 -3.99 3.79
N THR A 165 4.34 -5.16 3.53
CA THR A 165 3.62 -5.95 4.53
C THR A 165 4.52 -6.41 5.68
N ILE A 166 5.81 -6.70 5.44
CA ILE A 166 6.78 -7.01 6.51
C ILE A 166 6.90 -5.82 7.46
N ARG A 167 7.07 -4.63 6.90
CA ARG A 167 7.19 -3.37 7.65
C ARG A 167 5.93 -3.12 8.48
N ASN A 168 4.76 -3.28 7.86
CA ASN A 168 3.47 -3.13 8.53
C ASN A 168 3.31 -4.13 9.69
N ILE A 169 3.71 -5.39 9.51
CA ILE A 169 3.69 -6.39 10.60
C ILE A 169 4.52 -5.92 11.78
N LYS A 170 5.73 -5.39 11.55
CA LYS A 170 6.57 -4.84 12.64
C LYS A 170 5.88 -3.69 13.38
N VAL A 171 5.19 -2.79 12.66
CA VAL A 171 4.42 -1.69 13.26
C VAL A 171 3.25 -2.22 14.10
N ILE A 172 2.40 -3.09 13.55
CA ILE A 172 1.23 -3.58 14.30
C ILE A 172 1.64 -4.45 15.49
N LYS A 173 2.78 -5.13 15.40
CA LYS A 173 3.33 -5.96 16.48
C LYS A 173 3.75 -5.12 17.70
N GLU A 174 4.04 -3.83 17.54
CA GLU A 174 4.24 -2.94 18.70
C GLU A 174 3.04 -2.91 19.66
N MET A 175 1.82 -3.12 19.14
CA MET A 175 0.57 -3.13 19.89
C MET A 175 -0.04 -4.53 20.10
N LEU A 176 0.38 -5.52 19.30
CA LEU A 176 -0.16 -6.89 19.31
C LEU A 176 0.81 -7.94 19.87
N ASP A 177 2.01 -7.55 20.31
CA ASP A 177 2.97 -8.45 20.95
C ASP A 177 2.41 -9.00 22.26
N MET A 178 1.98 -10.27 22.26
CA MET A 178 1.46 -10.95 23.45
C MET A 178 2.44 -11.05 24.64
N ASN A 179 3.74 -10.84 24.42
CA ASN A 179 4.73 -10.80 25.49
C ASN A 179 4.74 -9.46 26.22
N ARG A 180 4.00 -8.47 25.72
CA ARG A 180 3.84 -7.15 26.32
C ARG A 180 2.39 -6.95 26.74
N ARG A 181 2.17 -6.46 27.95
CA ARG A 181 0.82 -6.09 28.38
C ARG A 181 0.27 -4.97 27.48
N PRO A 182 -0.97 -5.07 26.98
CA PRO A 182 -1.62 -3.99 26.26
C PRO A 182 -1.57 -2.70 27.07
N VAL A 183 -1.10 -1.62 26.43
CA VAL A 183 -1.13 -0.28 27.01
C VAL A 183 -2.31 0.44 26.38
N LYS A 184 -3.13 1.12 27.19
CA LYS A 184 -4.28 1.86 26.69
C LYS A 184 -3.82 2.94 25.71
N LYS A 185 -4.37 2.91 24.50
CA LYS A 185 -4.15 3.90 23.43
C LYS A 185 -5.42 4.69 23.11
N PRO A 186 -5.29 5.85 22.44
CA PRO A 186 -6.43 6.53 21.83
C PRO A 186 -7.20 5.59 20.88
N THR A 187 -8.53 5.72 20.85
CA THR A 187 -9.42 4.90 20.01
C THR A 187 -9.05 4.94 18.53
N ASP A 188 -8.58 6.08 18.02
CA ASP A 188 -8.15 6.20 16.63
C ASP A 188 -6.91 5.34 16.32
N GLU A 189 -5.98 5.17 17.27
CA GLU A 189 -4.81 4.28 17.09
C GLU A 189 -5.26 2.83 16.96
N TYR A 190 -6.21 2.37 17.78
CA TYR A 190 -6.80 1.03 17.63
C TYR A 190 -7.53 0.88 16.30
N LYS A 191 -8.32 1.87 15.88
CA LYS A 191 -9.02 1.82 14.60
C LYS A 191 -8.06 1.70 13.41
N PHE A 192 -6.94 2.42 13.43
CA PHE A 192 -5.91 2.30 12.40
C PHE A 192 -5.22 0.93 12.44
N LEU A 193 -4.88 0.43 13.62
CA LEU A 193 -4.33 -0.92 13.79
C LEU A 193 -5.25 -2.00 13.22
N LEU A 194 -6.56 -1.94 13.53
CA LEU A 194 -7.55 -2.89 13.03
C LEU A 194 -7.66 -2.85 11.51
N GLN A 195 -7.62 -1.66 10.92
CA GLN A 195 -7.56 -1.51 9.48
C GLN A 195 -6.28 -2.14 8.90
N ASP A 196 -5.12 -1.87 9.49
CA ASP A 196 -3.85 -2.41 9.01
C ASP A 196 -3.81 -3.94 9.11
N VAL A 197 -4.39 -4.53 10.16
CA VAL A 197 -4.51 -6.00 10.28
C VAL A 197 -5.38 -6.59 9.17
N LEU A 198 -6.53 -5.99 8.85
CA LEU A 198 -7.36 -6.44 7.71
C LEU A 198 -6.57 -6.38 6.40
N ILE A 199 -5.84 -5.28 6.17
CA ILE A 199 -5.03 -5.09 4.96
C ILE A 199 -3.96 -6.19 4.86
N ILE A 200 -3.24 -6.46 5.95
CA ILE A 200 -2.20 -7.48 6.00
C ILE A 200 -2.81 -8.87 5.79
N TYR A 201 -3.89 -9.21 6.50
CA TYR A 201 -4.53 -10.53 6.42
C TYR A 201 -4.94 -10.87 4.98
N TYR A 202 -5.70 -9.98 4.33
CA TYR A 202 -6.17 -10.25 2.98
C TYR A 202 -5.05 -10.14 1.93
N THR A 203 -4.02 -9.33 2.17
CA THR A 203 -2.81 -9.34 1.32
C THR A 203 -2.07 -10.67 1.40
N LEU A 204 -1.99 -11.28 2.59
CA LEU A 204 -1.27 -12.52 2.83
C LEU A 204 -2.11 -13.78 2.64
N HIS A 205 -3.41 -13.66 2.40
CA HIS A 205 -4.37 -14.78 2.44
C HIS A 205 -3.90 -16.02 1.66
N GLY A 206 -3.37 -15.85 0.44
CA GLY A 206 -2.85 -16.94 -0.39
C GLY A 206 -1.60 -17.65 0.14
N ALA A 207 -0.92 -17.07 1.13
CA ALA A 207 0.27 -17.62 1.78
C ALA A 207 0.04 -18.10 3.22
N LEU A 208 -1.16 -17.88 3.78
CA LEU A 208 -1.50 -18.33 5.13
C LEU A 208 -1.60 -19.85 5.21
N SER A 209 -1.21 -20.43 6.35
CA SER A 209 -1.40 -21.86 6.60
C SER A 209 -2.88 -22.20 6.81
N SER A 210 -3.28 -23.42 6.47
CA SER A 210 -4.67 -23.87 6.65
C SER A 210 -5.11 -23.79 8.11
N ASP A 211 -4.26 -24.21 9.05
CA ASP A 211 -4.54 -24.16 10.49
C ASP A 211 -4.73 -22.72 10.98
N PHE A 212 -3.90 -21.78 10.50
CA PHE A 212 -4.07 -20.37 10.84
C PHE A 212 -5.35 -19.78 10.25
N MET A 213 -5.68 -20.10 9.00
CA MET A 213 -6.92 -19.63 8.36
C MET A 213 -8.17 -20.15 9.09
N GLU A 214 -8.21 -21.43 9.48
CA GLU A 214 -9.35 -22.00 10.22
C GLU A 214 -9.64 -21.22 11.51
N HIS A 215 -8.58 -20.75 12.18
CA HIS A 215 -8.69 -19.95 13.38
C HIS A 215 -9.00 -18.47 13.11
N ALA A 216 -8.33 -17.86 12.13
CA ALA A 216 -8.36 -16.41 11.90
C ALA A 216 -9.57 -15.95 11.06
N GLU A 217 -10.08 -16.77 10.14
CA GLU A 217 -11.12 -16.37 9.18
C GLU A 217 -12.40 -15.86 9.87
N PRO A 218 -12.95 -16.50 10.92
CA PRO A 218 -14.13 -15.98 11.62
C PRO A 218 -13.88 -14.60 12.25
N ILE A 219 -12.68 -14.39 12.82
CA ILE A 219 -12.29 -13.13 13.47
C ILE A 219 -12.15 -12.01 12.43
N MET A 220 -11.49 -12.31 11.31
CA MET A 220 -11.28 -11.35 10.22
C MET A 220 -12.59 -10.99 9.52
N THR A 221 -13.48 -11.96 9.32
CA THR A 221 -14.80 -11.74 8.73
C THR A 221 -15.65 -10.82 9.60
N GLU A 222 -15.72 -11.09 10.91
CA GLU A 222 -16.45 -10.23 11.85
C GLU A 222 -15.88 -8.80 11.87
N LEU A 223 -14.54 -8.68 11.91
CA LEU A 223 -13.86 -7.39 11.90
C LEU A 223 -14.14 -6.62 10.60
N LEU A 224 -14.12 -7.29 9.45
CA LEU A 224 -14.44 -6.70 8.15
C LEU A 224 -15.88 -6.18 8.12
N ASP A 225 -16.84 -6.97 8.59
CA ASP A 225 -18.25 -6.58 8.64
C ASP A 225 -18.46 -5.34 9.52
N LYS A 226 -17.84 -5.32 10.71
CA LYS A 226 -17.86 -4.15 11.60
C LYS A 226 -17.21 -2.92 10.94
N PHE A 227 -16.11 -3.11 10.21
CA PHE A 227 -15.44 -2.04 9.48
C PHE A 227 -16.31 -1.48 8.35
N LEU A 228 -16.98 -2.34 7.58
CA LEU A 228 -17.94 -1.93 6.54
C LEU A 228 -19.16 -1.21 7.14
N GLY A 229 -19.56 -1.56 8.37
CA GLY A 229 -20.55 -0.84 9.17
C GLY A 229 -20.05 0.51 9.73
N GLY A 230 -18.78 0.86 9.53
CA GLY A 230 -18.17 2.16 9.86
C GLY A 230 -17.29 2.18 11.12
N LEU A 231 -17.41 1.16 11.99
CA LEU A 231 -16.61 0.96 13.20
C LEU A 231 -16.32 2.26 13.97
N TYR A 232 -17.35 2.87 14.57
CA TYR A 232 -17.26 4.16 15.27
C TYR A 232 -17.39 4.08 16.79
N ASP A 233 -17.90 2.95 17.31
CA ASP A 233 -18.07 2.73 18.75
C ASP A 233 -16.72 2.40 19.41
N PRO A 234 -16.24 3.22 20.36
CA PRO A 234 -14.97 2.96 21.06
C PRO A 234 -14.91 1.62 21.79
N GLU A 235 -16.03 1.13 22.34
CA GLU A 235 -16.05 -0.14 23.08
C GLU A 235 -15.88 -1.31 22.11
N ILE A 236 -16.57 -1.26 20.96
CA ILE A 236 -16.41 -2.27 19.89
C ILE A 236 -15.00 -2.24 19.32
N ILE A 237 -14.42 -1.05 19.12
CA ILE A 237 -13.04 -0.90 18.64
C ILE A 237 -12.05 -1.56 19.62
N GLU A 238 -12.19 -1.30 20.92
CA GLU A 238 -11.31 -1.88 21.94
C GLU A 238 -11.53 -3.40 22.07
N GLU A 239 -12.77 -3.88 21.99
CA GLU A 239 -13.10 -5.31 21.95
C GLU A 239 -12.41 -6.01 20.78
N GLN A 240 -12.51 -5.45 19.57
CA GLN A 240 -11.86 -6.03 18.39
C GLN A 240 -10.34 -6.04 18.52
N TYR A 241 -9.74 -4.96 19.06
CA TYR A 241 -8.31 -4.93 19.35
C TYR A 241 -7.91 -6.07 20.30
N LEU A 242 -8.63 -6.23 21.42
CA LEU A 242 -8.35 -7.28 22.39
C LEU A 242 -8.53 -8.68 21.80
N ASN A 243 -9.52 -8.86 20.92
CA ASN A 243 -9.75 -10.12 20.21
C ASN A 243 -8.55 -10.49 19.32
N LEU A 244 -7.98 -9.53 18.58
CA LEU A 244 -6.76 -9.77 17.79
C LEU A 244 -5.56 -10.12 18.67
N TYR A 245 -5.40 -9.38 19.78
CA TYR A 245 -4.31 -9.58 20.74
C TYR A 245 -4.39 -10.95 21.41
N SER A 246 -5.56 -11.37 21.92
CA SER A 246 -5.74 -12.64 22.63
C SER A 246 -5.57 -13.85 21.74
N ASN A 247 -5.90 -13.72 20.44
CA ASN A 247 -5.79 -14.79 19.45
C ASN A 247 -4.43 -14.78 18.71
N ALA A 248 -3.46 -13.97 19.16
CA ALA A 248 -2.10 -13.99 18.64
C ALA A 248 -2.01 -13.75 17.11
N ILE A 249 -2.98 -13.03 16.52
CA ILE A 249 -3.15 -12.94 15.06
C ILE A 249 -1.86 -12.47 14.35
N VAL A 250 -1.15 -11.51 14.94
CA VAL A 250 0.09 -10.96 14.37
C VAL A 250 1.17 -12.02 14.12
N TYR A 251 1.21 -13.09 14.92
CA TYR A 251 2.24 -14.12 14.80
C TYR A 251 2.00 -15.04 13.61
N GLY A 252 0.74 -15.40 13.32
CA GLY A 252 0.43 -16.17 12.12
C GLY A 252 0.65 -15.36 10.83
N LEU A 253 0.39 -14.04 10.87
CA LEU A 253 0.73 -13.13 9.78
C LEU A 253 2.25 -13.03 9.57
N GLU A 254 3.03 -12.94 10.65
CA GLU A 254 4.49 -12.92 10.60
C GLU A 254 5.07 -14.23 10.06
N GLU A 255 4.56 -15.39 10.50
CA GLU A 255 5.00 -16.71 10.08
C GLU A 255 4.84 -16.94 8.57
N ALA A 256 3.74 -16.44 7.99
CA ALA A 256 3.46 -16.52 6.56
C ALA A 256 4.56 -15.87 5.70
N LEU A 257 5.29 -14.89 6.25
CA LEU A 257 6.44 -14.26 5.60
C LEU A 257 7.77 -14.85 6.07
N GLU A 258 7.93 -15.15 7.37
CA GLU A 258 9.21 -15.59 7.94
C GLU A 258 9.77 -16.82 7.20
N GLY A 259 8.94 -17.85 7.00
CA GLY A 259 9.36 -19.10 6.38
C GLY A 259 9.99 -18.91 4.98
N PRO A 260 9.27 -18.33 4.01
CA PRO A 260 9.79 -18.07 2.67
C PRO A 260 11.06 -17.20 2.63
N TYR A 261 11.15 -16.14 3.45
CA TYR A 261 12.33 -15.27 3.48
C TYR A 261 13.54 -15.95 4.11
N LYS A 262 13.33 -16.75 5.18
CA LYS A 262 14.39 -17.51 5.85
C LYS A 262 15.03 -18.54 4.93
N LYS A 263 14.26 -19.19 4.04
CA LYS A 263 14.81 -20.08 2.99
C LYS A 263 15.80 -19.35 2.07
N ALA A 264 15.65 -18.03 1.91
CA ALA A 264 16.53 -17.18 1.12
C ALA A 264 17.65 -16.51 1.94
N GLY A 265 17.81 -16.88 3.22
CA GLY A 265 18.83 -16.32 4.12
C GLY A 265 18.51 -14.90 4.61
N LEU A 266 17.25 -14.47 4.51
CA LEU A 266 16.79 -13.15 4.98
C LEU A 266 15.94 -13.31 6.24
N ASP A 267 16.22 -12.47 7.23
CA ASP A 267 15.45 -12.41 8.48
C ASP A 267 14.55 -11.16 8.46
N ILE A 268 13.24 -11.38 8.42
CA ILE A 268 12.22 -10.31 8.35
C ILE A 268 12.20 -9.42 9.60
N LEU A 269 12.82 -9.84 10.71
CA LEU A 269 12.94 -9.02 11.91
C LEU A 269 14.07 -7.99 11.79
N SER A 270 14.99 -8.16 10.84
CA SER A 270 16.20 -7.33 10.66
C SER A 270 16.30 -6.67 9.28
N VAL A 271 15.16 -6.33 8.66
CA VAL A 271 15.03 -5.64 7.35
C VAL A 271 15.93 -4.41 7.22
N GLU A 272 16.11 -3.65 8.30
CA GLU A 272 16.95 -2.46 8.37
C GLU A 272 18.41 -2.75 8.00
N SER A 273 18.85 -4.00 8.23
CA SER A 273 20.21 -4.50 7.99
C SER A 273 20.36 -5.30 6.70
N TRP A 274 19.29 -5.50 5.93
CA TRP A 274 19.34 -6.29 4.72
C TRP A 274 20.34 -5.72 3.70
N PRO A 275 20.95 -6.58 2.88
CA PRO A 275 21.79 -6.15 1.77
C PRO A 275 21.02 -5.23 0.81
N VAL A 276 21.71 -4.25 0.20
CA VAL A 276 21.08 -3.24 -0.66
C VAL A 276 20.42 -3.88 -1.88
N GLU A 277 21.05 -4.90 -2.42
CA GLU A 277 20.57 -5.73 -3.53
C GLU A 277 19.35 -6.60 -3.18
N LYS A 278 18.98 -6.68 -1.89
CA LYS A 278 17.81 -7.42 -1.40
C LYS A 278 16.73 -6.51 -0.80
N ILE A 279 16.89 -5.19 -0.89
CA ILE A 279 15.83 -4.27 -0.47
C ILE A 279 14.60 -4.54 -1.33
N ASN A 280 13.45 -4.71 -0.69
CA ASN A 280 12.17 -5.00 -1.33
C ASN A 280 12.13 -6.29 -2.17
N TRP A 281 13.15 -7.13 -2.09
CA TRP A 281 13.18 -8.42 -2.78
C TRP A 281 12.12 -9.34 -2.16
N VAL A 282 11.37 -10.07 -2.99
CA VAL A 282 10.35 -11.03 -2.56
C VAL A 282 10.71 -12.44 -3.05
N PRO A 283 10.63 -13.47 -2.19
CA PRO A 283 10.76 -14.87 -2.59
C PRO A 283 9.76 -15.25 -3.70
N GLN A 284 10.23 -16.02 -4.68
CA GLN A 284 9.39 -16.47 -5.81
C GLN A 284 8.08 -17.16 -5.36
N GLU A 285 8.16 -17.98 -4.31
CA GLU A 285 6.99 -18.64 -3.70
C GLU A 285 5.90 -17.64 -3.28
N LEU A 286 6.29 -16.48 -2.71
CA LEU A 286 5.34 -15.44 -2.30
C LEU A 286 4.81 -14.65 -3.50
N LYS A 287 5.64 -14.41 -4.52
CA LYS A 287 5.18 -13.74 -5.76
C LYS A 287 4.06 -14.53 -6.43
N GLU A 288 4.24 -15.85 -6.54
CA GLU A 288 3.26 -16.75 -7.15
C GLU A 288 1.96 -16.82 -6.37
N LYS A 289 2.05 -16.87 -5.03
CA LYS A 289 0.87 -16.96 -4.16
C LYS A 289 0.11 -15.64 -4.00
N LEU A 290 0.82 -14.51 -3.97
CA LEU A 290 0.26 -13.23 -3.56
C LEU A 290 0.19 -12.21 -4.70
N GLY A 291 1.24 -12.14 -5.53
CA GLY A 291 1.32 -11.18 -6.64
C GLY A 291 0.18 -11.35 -7.64
N GLN A 292 -0.11 -12.61 -8.01
CA GLN A 292 -1.20 -12.91 -8.94
C GLN A 292 -2.57 -12.48 -8.39
N SER A 293 -2.83 -12.68 -7.10
CA SER A 293 -4.09 -12.28 -6.47
C SER A 293 -4.30 -10.76 -6.51
N LEU A 294 -3.23 -9.99 -6.29
CA LEU A 294 -3.25 -8.53 -6.39
C LEU A 294 -3.56 -8.08 -7.82
N THR A 295 -2.91 -8.67 -8.83
CA THR A 295 -3.15 -8.34 -10.24
C THR A 295 -4.54 -8.77 -10.71
N ASP A 296 -5.03 -9.93 -10.26
CA ASP A 296 -6.34 -10.47 -10.62
C ASP A 296 -7.47 -9.61 -10.09
N THR A 297 -7.28 -9.00 -8.92
CA THR A 297 -8.26 -8.07 -8.33
C THR A 297 -8.53 -6.89 -9.26
N PHE A 298 -7.49 -6.19 -9.70
CA PHE A 298 -7.65 -5.04 -10.61
C PHE A 298 -8.09 -5.46 -12.02
N THR A 299 -7.59 -6.60 -12.51
CA THR A 299 -8.04 -7.16 -13.79
C THR A 299 -9.53 -7.50 -13.78
N SER A 300 -10.02 -8.04 -12.66
CA SER A 300 -11.44 -8.34 -12.46
C SER A 300 -12.30 -7.08 -12.43
N PHE A 301 -11.86 -6.03 -11.72
CA PHE A 301 -12.56 -4.73 -11.73
C PHE A 301 -12.69 -4.18 -13.15
N LYS A 302 -11.58 -4.16 -13.89
CA LYS A 302 -11.54 -3.68 -15.27
C LYS A 302 -12.48 -4.47 -16.18
N THR A 303 -12.41 -5.80 -16.13
CA THR A 303 -13.26 -6.70 -16.92
C THR A 303 -14.75 -6.47 -16.63
N ASN A 304 -15.11 -6.24 -15.36
CA ASN A 304 -16.51 -5.99 -14.99
C ASN A 304 -16.99 -4.59 -15.41
N LEU A 305 -16.12 -3.58 -15.33
CA LEU A 305 -16.41 -2.22 -15.83
C LEU A 305 -16.66 -2.22 -17.33
N GLU A 306 -15.81 -2.91 -18.10
CA GLU A 306 -15.95 -3.02 -19.56
C GLU A 306 -17.24 -3.73 -19.97
N LYS A 307 -17.61 -4.82 -19.27
CA LYS A 307 -18.88 -5.54 -19.52
C LYS A 307 -20.13 -4.72 -19.25
N ASN A 308 -20.11 -3.82 -18.27
CA ASN A 308 -21.26 -3.01 -17.93
C ASN A 308 -21.39 -1.73 -18.77
N ASN A 309 -20.30 -1.28 -19.40
CA ASN A 309 -20.27 -0.13 -20.30
C ASN A 309 -20.48 -0.53 -21.78
N ALA A 310 -20.53 -1.83 -22.09
CA ALA A 310 -20.80 -2.40 -23.41
C ALA A 310 -22.30 -2.67 -23.61
#